data_AF-A0A3D4IRD0-F1
#
_entry.id   AF-A0A3D4IRD0-F1
#
_cell.length_a   1.000
_cell.length_b   1.000
_cell.length_c   1.000
_cell.angle_alpha   90.00
_cell.angle_beta   90.00
_cell.angle_gamma   90.00
#
_symmetry.space_group_name_H-M   'P 1'
#
loop_
_entity.id
_entity.type
_entity.pdbx_description
1 polymer ?
#
loop_
_entity_poly.entity_id
_entity_poly.type
_entity_poly.pdbx_seq_one_letter_code
_entity_poly.pdbx_strand_id
1 'polypeptide(L)' 'YVVNDIMLSFHPSFRGFKDFGISLLVNNLFDVAYESNGYTYGFVGGGETVRQNYYYPQAGRNYLLMLSMKF' A
#
# COMPACT_ATOMS: atom_id res chain seq x y z
N TYR A 1 -11.48 4.62 -6.52
CA TYR A 1 -11.16 4.91 -5.10
C TYR A 1 -10.09 5.99 -5.06
N VAL A 2 -9.99 6.74 -3.97
CA VAL A 2 -8.89 7.69 -3.75
C VAL A 2 -8.06 7.15 -2.59
N VAL A 3 -6.81 6.78 -2.88
CA VAL A 3 -5.85 6.26 -1.90
C VAL A 3 -4.67 7.21 -1.92
N ASN A 4 -4.21 7.63 -0.73
CA ASN A 4 -3.11 8.57 -0.58
C ASN A 4 -2.09 8.01 0.39
N ASP A 5 -0.83 8.31 0.13
CA ASP A 5 0.30 7.94 0.98
C ASP A 5 1.00 9.20 1.48
N ILE A 6 1.60 9.12 2.66
CA ILE A 6 2.38 10.23 3.23
C ILE A 6 3.71 9.73 3.77
N MET A 7 4.77 10.47 3.49
CA MET A 7 6.10 10.22 4.04
C MET A 7 6.60 11.45 4.80
N LEU A 8 7.01 11.21 6.05
CA LEU A 8 7.67 12.21 6.88
C LEU A 8 9.13 11.80 7.05
N SER A 9 10.06 12.67 6.68
CA SER A 9 11.49 12.41 6.74
C SER A 9 12.22 13.49 7.54
N PHE A 10 13.10 13.06 8.43
CA PHE A 10 13.92 13.91 9.28
C PHE A 10 15.39 13.47 9.20
N HIS A 11 16.28 14.40 8.87
CA HIS A 11 17.71 14.12 8.63
C HIS A 11 18.62 15.06 9.45
N PRO A 12 18.72 14.87 10.78
CA PRO A 12 19.66 15.62 11.59
C PRO A 12 21.12 15.21 11.33
N SER A 13 22.03 16.18 11.47
CA SER A 13 23.48 15.95 11.52
C SER A 13 23.98 16.13 12.95
N PHE A 14 24.85 15.24 13.42
CA PHE A 14 25.45 15.30 14.76
C PHE A 14 26.97 15.15 14.69
N ARG A 15 27.69 15.53 15.74
CA ARG A 15 29.16 15.36 15.78
C ARG A 15 29.50 13.87 15.73
N GLY A 16 30.05 13.41 14.61
CA GLY A 16 30.38 12.01 14.34
C GLY A 16 29.48 11.31 13.31
N PHE A 17 28.37 11.94 12.89
CA PHE A 17 27.47 11.44 11.85
C PHE A 17 27.08 12.60 10.94
N LYS A 18 27.53 12.55 9.69
CA LYS A 18 27.21 13.60 8.70
C LYS A 18 25.72 13.65 8.39
N ASP A 19 25.05 12.51 8.45
CA ASP A 19 23.62 12.38 8.17
C ASP A 19 23.03 11.20 8.95
N PHE A 20 21.99 11.45 9.74
CA PHE A 20 21.21 10.42 10.41
C PHE A 20 19.75 10.60 9.99
N GLY A 21 19.24 9.72 9.14
CA GLY A 21 17.88 9.78 8.63
C GLY A 21 16.90 8.90 9.37
N ILE A 22 15.75 9.48 9.71
CA ILE A 22 14.57 8.78 10.16
C ILE A 22 13.44 9.13 9.19
N SER A 23 12.81 8.13 8.57
CA SER A 23 11.62 8.34 7.75
C SER A 23 10.49 7.42 8.13
N LEU A 24 9.27 7.95 8.22
CA LEU A 24 8.05 7.19 8.41
C LEU A 24 7.18 7.35 7.15
N LEU A 25 6.92 6.23 6.48
CA LEU A 25 5.96 6.15 5.39
C LEU A 25 4.67 5.49 5.91
N VAL A 26 3.54 6.15 5.67
CA VAL A 26 2.20 5.62 5.92
C VAL A 26 1.51 5.46 4.57
N ASN A 27 1.33 4.22 4.14
CA ASN A 27 0.59 3.92 2.92
C ASN A 27 -0.89 3.73 3.24
N ASN A 28 -1.76 4.14 2.31
CA ASN A 28 -3.22 4.16 2.47
C ASN A 28 -3.64 4.91 3.76
N LEU A 29 -3.32 6.21 3.78
CA LEU A 29 -3.50 7.12 4.92
C LEU A 29 -4.92 7.14 5.49
N PHE A 30 -5.94 6.90 4.66
CA PHE A 30 -7.35 6.87 5.07
C PHE A 30 -7.90 5.46 5.29
N ASP A 31 -7.07 4.42 5.20
CA ASP A 31 -7.45 3.01 5.34
C ASP A 31 -8.65 2.61 4.46
N VAL A 32 -8.61 3.04 3.19
CA VAL A 32 -9.66 2.74 2.22
C VAL A 32 -9.58 1.27 1.86
N ALA A 33 -10.68 0.53 2.04
CA ALA A 33 -10.85 -0.80 1.48
C ALA A 33 -11.17 -0.68 -0.01
N TYR A 34 -10.35 -1.29 -0.87
CA TYR A 34 -10.55 -1.23 -2.31
C TYR A 34 -10.01 -2.47 -3.02
N GLU A 35 -10.53 -2.66 -4.23
CA GLU A 35 -10.13 -3.71 -5.16
C GLU A 35 -9.76 -3.05 -6.49
N SER A 36 -8.50 -3.23 -6.91
CA SER A 36 -8.02 -2.72 -8.20
C SER A 36 -8.33 -3.67 -9.34
N ASN A 37 -8.41 -4.95 -9.02
CA ASN A 37 -8.55 -6.02 -9.97
C ASN A 37 -9.34 -7.18 -9.37
N GLY A 38 -9.77 -8.03 -10.28
CA GLY A 38 -10.53 -9.22 -9.99
C GLY A 38 -10.52 -10.12 -11.22
N TYR A 39 -11.26 -11.21 -11.14
CA TYR A 39 -11.44 -12.11 -12.25
C TYR A 39 -12.91 -12.53 -12.35
N THR A 40 -13.43 -12.54 -13.56
CA THR A 40 -14.76 -13.09 -13.85
C THR A 40 -14.60 -14.43 -14.52
N TYR A 41 -15.17 -15.47 -13.90
CA TYR A 41 -15.30 -16.78 -14.52
C TYR A 41 -16.71 -16.94 -15.09
N GLY A 42 -16.80 -17.32 -16.36
CA GLY A 42 -18.07 -17.58 -17.04
C GLY A 42 -18.17 -19.03 -17.50
N PHE A 43 -19.32 -19.66 -17.25
CA PHE A 43 -19.64 -20.99 -17.78
C PHE A 43 -21.12 -21.10 -18.15
N VAL A 44 -21.46 -22.05 -19.01
CA VAL A 44 -22.87 -22.36 -19.35
C VAL A 44 -23.33 -23.53 -18.50
N GLY A 45 -24.40 -23.35 -17.73
CA GLY A 45 -25.00 -24.40 -16.90
C GLY A 45 -26.53 -24.31 -17.00
N GLY A 46 -27.20 -25.43 -17.23
CA GLY A 46 -28.67 -25.46 -17.33
C GLY A 46 -29.27 -24.67 -18.51
N GLY A 47 -28.48 -24.39 -19.56
CA GLY A 47 -28.91 -23.59 -20.71
C GLY A 47 -28.71 -22.07 -20.54
N GLU A 48 -28.23 -21.61 -19.38
CA GLU A 48 -27.97 -20.21 -19.10
C GLU A 48 -26.46 -19.94 -18.92
N THR A 49 -26.04 -18.73 -19.28
CA THR A 49 -24.66 -18.28 -19.03
C THR A 49 -24.56 -17.74 -17.61
N VAL A 50 -23.81 -18.44 -16.76
CA VAL A 50 -23.50 -18.03 -15.40
C VAL A 50 -22.17 -17.26 -15.42
N ARG A 51 -22.13 -16.11 -14.75
CA ARG A 51 -20.90 -15.34 -14.52
C ARG A 51 -20.68 -15.14 -13.02
N GLN A 52 -19.50 -15.52 -12.54
CA GLN A 52 -19.09 -15.33 -11.16
C GLN A 52 -17.94 -14.34 -11.10
N ASN A 53 -18.06 -13.33 -10.24
CA ASN A 53 -17.04 -12.32 -10.05
C ASN A 53 -16.24 -12.60 -8.78
N TYR A 54 -14.93 -12.57 -8.91
CA TYR A 54 -13.96 -12.71 -7.82
C TYR A 54 -13.14 -11.42 -7.73
N TYR A 55 -12.85 -10.99 -6.51
CA TYR A 55 -12.18 -9.72 -6.23
C TYR A 55 -10.89 -9.96 -5.46
N TYR A 56 -9.82 -9.22 -5.81
CA TYR A 56 -8.55 -9.26 -5.09
C TYR A 56 -8.38 -7.98 -4.28
N PRO A 57 -8.77 -7.97 -2.99
CA PRO A 57 -8.70 -6.79 -2.16
C PRO A 57 -7.24 -6.37 -1.98
N GLN A 58 -7.01 -5.07 -2.07
CA GLN A 58 -5.69 -4.49 -1.83
C GLN A 58 -5.47 -4.33 -0.32
N ALA A 59 -4.20 -4.18 0.06
CA ALA A 59 -3.85 -3.97 1.45
C ALA A 59 -4.48 -2.68 2.00
N GLY A 60 -4.95 -2.75 3.23
CA GLY A 60 -5.31 -1.57 4.02
C GLY A 60 -4.07 -0.75 4.39
N ARG A 61 -4.20 0.07 5.43
CA ARG A 61 -3.11 0.91 5.92
C ARG A 61 -1.90 0.08 6.34
N ASN A 62 -0.71 0.52 5.94
CA ASN A 62 0.55 -0.06 6.40
C ASN A 62 1.59 1.03 6.68
N TYR A 63 2.59 0.66 7.49
CA TYR A 63 3.61 1.57 8.00
C TYR A 63 4.99 1.02 7.69
N LEU A 64 5.88 1.88 7.22
CA LEU A 64 7.29 1.57 7.03
C LEU A 64 8.14 2.61 7.75
N LEU A 65 8.92 2.16 8.72
CA LEU A 65 9.93 2.97 9.39
C LEU A 65 11.30 2.68 8.77
N MET A 66 11.98 3.72 8.32
CA MET A 66 13.32 3.66 7.73
C MET A 66 14.29 4.43 8.61
N LEU A 67 15.46 3.82 8.85
CA LEU A 67 16.61 4.42 9.50
C LEU A 67 17.79 4.38 8.54
N SER A 68 18.47 5.51 8.35
CA SER A 68 19.67 5.63 7.52
C SER A 68 20.77 6.36 8.27
N MET A 69 22.02 5.96 8.06
CA MET A 69 23.17 6.55 8.74
C MET A 69 24.32 6.74 7.76
N LYS A 70 24.95 7.90 7.80
CA LYS A 70 26.16 8.23 7.04
C LYS A 70 27.24 8.76 7.98
N PHE A 71 28.38 8.08 7.95
CA PHE A 71 29.57 8.38 8.74
C PHE A 71 30.45 9.45 8.06
#